data_AF-A0AA39GA29-F1
#
_entry.id   AF-A0AA39GA29-F1
#
_cell.length_a   1.000
_cell.length_b   1.000
_cell.length_c   1.000
_cell.angle_alpha   90.00
_cell.angle_beta   90.00
_cell.angle_gamma   90.00
#
_symmetry.space_group_name_H-M   'P 1'
#
loop_
_entity.id
_entity.type
_entity.pdbx_description
1 polymer ?
#
loop_
_entity_poly.entity_id
_entity_poly.type
_entity_poly.pdbx_seq_one_letter_code
_entity_poly.pdbx_strand_id
1 'polypeptide(L)'
;MQIVSFHPGLFWQQEWANMGFKDATGFDDSGFSLNYFSLQGNFAVWLATPNAAFLHGRFVWASWDVNELSSGVIRKRIDEDPYYLRITMHGVGP
;
A
#
# COMPACT_ATOMS: atom_id res chain seq x y z
N MET A 1 -12.93 10.51 12.47
CA MET A 1 -13.10 9.39 11.52
C MET A 1 -11.94 9.41 10.54
N GLN A 2 -11.19 8.31 10.41
CA GLN A 2 -10.08 8.20 9.47
C GLN A 2 -10.52 7.43 8.23
N ILE A 3 -10.14 7.91 7.04
CA ILE A 3 -10.34 7.23 5.77
C ILE A 3 -8.97 7.15 5.09
N VAL A 4 -8.57 5.95 4.67
CA VAL A 4 -7.32 5.69 3.96
C VAL A 4 -7.59 4.60 2.94
N SER A 5 -7.04 4.76 1.74
CA SER A 5 -7.11 3.75 0.69
C SER A 5 -5.76 3.07 0.62
N PHE A 6 -5.73 1.76 0.39
CA PHE A 6 -4.47 1.07 0.18
C PHE A 6 -4.56 -0.01 -0.89
N HIS A 7 -3.45 -0.22 -1.58
CA HIS A 7 -3.26 -1.35 -2.45
C HIS A 7 -2.84 -2.57 -1.61
N PRO A 8 -3.59 -3.69 -1.64
CA PRO A 8 -3.24 -4.90 -0.88
C PRO A 8 -2.01 -5.62 -1.45
N GLY A 9 -1.53 -5.22 -2.62
CA GLY A 9 -0.50 -5.95 -3.35
C GLY A 9 -1.04 -7.19 -4.02
N LEU A 10 -0.13 -8.00 -4.53
CA LEU A 10 -0.46 -9.26 -5.17
C LEU A 10 -0.49 -10.36 -4.11
N PHE A 11 -1.51 -11.19 -4.15
CA PHE A 11 -1.60 -12.40 -3.35
C PHE A 11 -2.25 -13.51 -4.18
N TRP A 12 -1.97 -14.75 -3.80
CA TRP A 12 -2.51 -15.89 -4.52
C TRP A 12 -4.04 -15.93 -4.40
N GLN A 13 -4.71 -16.25 -5.50
CA GLN A 13 -6.16 -16.27 -5.68
C GLN A 13 -6.48 -17.37 -6.69
N GLN A 14 -7.67 -17.97 -6.58
CA GLN A 14 -8.05 -19.09 -7.43
C GLN A 14 -8.12 -18.69 -8.92
N GLU A 15 -8.46 -17.44 -9.20
CA GLU A 15 -8.55 -16.88 -10.54
C GLU A 15 -7.21 -16.93 -11.30
N TRP A 16 -6.06 -16.88 -10.61
CA TRP A 16 -4.76 -17.02 -11.25
C TRP A 16 -4.57 -18.40 -11.89
N ALA A 17 -5.16 -19.45 -11.31
CA ALA A 17 -5.16 -20.78 -11.92
C ALA A 17 -5.93 -20.79 -13.25
N ASN A 18 -7.04 -20.05 -13.33
CA ASN A 18 -7.81 -19.89 -14.57
C ASN A 18 -7.04 -19.09 -15.63
N MET A 19 -6.09 -18.25 -15.21
CA MET A 19 -5.18 -17.51 -16.10
C MET A 19 -3.93 -18.31 -16.50
N GLY A 20 -3.81 -19.57 -16.07
CA GLY A 20 -2.72 -20.48 -16.45
C GLY A 20 -1.52 -20.46 -15.50
N PHE A 21 -1.58 -19.75 -14.37
CA PHE A 21 -0.55 -19.85 -13.33
C PHE A 21 -0.71 -21.16 -12.57
N LYS A 22 0.39 -21.88 -12.37
CA LYS A 22 0.35 -23.24 -11.78
C LYS A 22 0.21 -23.22 -10.27
N ASP A 23 0.87 -22.26 -9.63
CA ASP A 23 0.87 -22.05 -8.18
C ASP A 23 1.46 -20.67 -7.86
N ALA A 24 1.57 -20.37 -6.56
CA ALA A 24 2.20 -19.17 -6.05
C ALA A 24 3.69 -19.05 -6.40
N THR A 25 4.39 -20.15 -6.69
CA THR A 25 5.81 -20.14 -7.06
C THR A 25 6.03 -19.69 -8.51
N GLY A 26 5.04 -19.92 -9.37
CA GLY A 26 5.03 -19.39 -10.74
C GLY A 26 5.04 -17.85 -10.79
N PHE A 27 4.70 -17.18 -9.69
CA PHE A 27 4.87 -15.74 -9.55
C PHE A 27 6.33 -15.34 -9.25
N ASP A 28 7.03 -16.09 -8.38
CA ASP A 28 8.42 -15.83 -8.05
C ASP A 28 9.34 -15.92 -9.30
N ASP A 29 9.10 -16.89 -10.17
CA ASP A 29 9.83 -17.04 -11.45
C ASP A 29 9.46 -15.96 -12.50
N SER A 30 8.30 -15.33 -12.35
CA SER A 30 7.82 -14.26 -13.24
C SER A 30 8.32 -12.86 -12.85
N GLY A 31 9.08 -12.75 -11.76
CA GLY A 31 9.54 -11.47 -11.20
C GLY A 31 8.47 -10.72 -10.38
N PHE A 32 7.33 -11.35 -10.13
CA PHE A 32 6.26 -10.80 -9.29
C PHE A 32 6.30 -11.49 -7.93
N SER A 33 6.60 -10.77 -6.86
CA SER A 33 6.54 -11.36 -5.51
C SER A 33 5.10 -11.35 -4.99
N LEU A 34 4.58 -12.53 -4.62
CA LEU A 34 3.31 -12.63 -3.92
C LEU A 34 3.49 -12.29 -2.44
N ASN A 35 2.66 -11.40 -1.94
CA ASN A 35 2.60 -11.09 -0.52
C ASN A 35 1.77 -12.16 0.20
N TYR A 36 2.24 -12.57 1.37
CA TYR A 36 1.46 -13.41 2.28
C TYR A 36 0.15 -12.71 2.68
N PHE A 37 -0.95 -13.45 2.69
CA PHE A 37 -2.28 -12.98 3.13
C PHE A 37 -2.29 -12.25 4.50
N SER A 38 -1.37 -12.63 5.38
CA SER A 38 -1.21 -12.01 6.70
C SER A 38 -0.70 -10.56 6.60
N LEU A 39 0.10 -10.23 5.57
CA LEU A 39 0.65 -8.89 5.42
C LEU A 39 -0.44 -7.85 5.17
N GLN A 40 -1.38 -8.13 4.25
CA GLN A 40 -2.45 -7.20 3.92
C GLN A 40 -3.40 -7.01 5.09
N GLY A 41 -3.75 -8.10 5.78
CA GLY A 41 -4.60 -8.06 6.97
C GLY A 41 -3.96 -7.24 8.09
N ASN A 42 -2.69 -7.52 8.41
CA ASN A 42 -1.96 -6.79 9.45
C ASN A 42 -1.79 -5.32 9.09
N PHE A 43 -1.53 -5.01 7.82
CA PHE A 43 -1.42 -3.63 7.35
C PHE A 43 -2.76 -2.88 7.46
N ALA A 44 -3.87 -3.51 7.08
CA ALA A 44 -5.21 -2.92 7.25
C ALA A 44 -5.54 -2.64 8.73
N VAL A 45 -5.17 -3.56 9.63
CA VAL A 45 -5.32 -3.36 11.08
C VAL A 45 -4.43 -2.20 11.55
N TRP A 46 -3.17 -2.15 11.13
CA TRP A 46 -2.25 -1.07 11.48
C TRP A 46 -2.78 0.30 11.00
N LEU A 47 -3.31 0.38 9.79
CA LEU A 47 -3.93 1.58 9.22
C LEU A 47 -5.13 2.09 10.01
N ALA A 48 -5.83 1.21 10.73
CA ALA A 48 -6.95 1.59 11.60
C ALA A 48 -6.50 2.13 12.97
N THR A 49 -5.20 2.10 13.29
CA THR A 49 -4.65 2.59 14.56
C THR A 49 -4.26 4.07 14.50
N PRO A 50 -4.16 4.76 15.66
CA PRO A 50 -3.65 6.13 15.72
C PRO A 50 -2.23 6.32 15.14
N ASN A 51 -1.41 5.26 15.13
CA ASN A 51 -0.06 5.31 14.58
C ASN A 51 -0.05 5.68 13.09
N ALA A 52 -1.12 5.35 12.36
CA ALA A 52 -1.26 5.62 10.93
C ALA A 52 -2.05 6.91 10.63
N ALA A 53 -2.39 7.73 11.63
CA ALA A 53 -3.28 8.89 11.44
C ALA A 53 -2.76 9.91 10.40
N PHE A 54 -1.44 9.99 10.22
CA PHE A 54 -0.79 10.84 9.22
C PHE A 54 -1.11 10.45 7.77
N LEU A 55 -1.59 9.22 7.54
CA LEU A 55 -2.00 8.72 6.23
C LEU A 55 -3.46 9.05 5.89
N HIS A 56 -4.15 9.85 6.70
CA HIS A 56 -5.53 10.24 6.42
C HIS A 56 -5.69 10.89 5.03
N GLY A 57 -6.61 10.33 4.24
CA GLY A 57 -6.93 10.78 2.88
C GLY A 57 -5.89 10.39 1.83
N ARG A 58 -4.94 9.49 2.14
CA ARG A 58 -3.86 9.07 1.25
C ARG A 58 -4.06 7.66 0.70
N PHE A 59 -3.33 7.36 -0.37
CA PHE A 59 -3.24 6.05 -1.02
C PHE A 59 -1.85 5.45 -0.76
N VAL A 60 -1.80 4.29 -0.11
CA VAL A 60 -0.56 3.61 0.27
C VAL A 60 -0.54 2.15 -0.18
N TRP A 61 0.56 1.43 0.02
CA TRP A 61 0.68 0.02 -0.39
C TRP A 61 1.12 -0.84 0.79
N ALA A 62 0.44 -1.97 1.00
CA ALA A 62 0.72 -2.91 2.09
C ALA A 62 2.14 -3.49 2.12
N SER A 63 2.86 -3.47 0.99
CA SER A 63 4.26 -3.94 0.93
C SER A 63 5.28 -2.87 1.33
N TRP A 64 4.86 -1.64 1.66
CA TRP A 64 5.75 -0.59 2.14
C TRP A 64 6.07 -0.76 3.63
N ASP A 65 7.29 -0.40 4.02
CA ASP A 65 7.72 -0.44 5.42
C ASP A 65 7.04 0.67 6.24
N VAL A 66 6.29 0.27 7.27
CA VAL A 66 5.54 1.19 8.13
C VAL A 66 6.45 2.11 8.94
N ASN A 67 7.68 1.70 9.27
CA ASN A 67 8.65 2.53 9.98
C ASN A 67 9.22 3.61 9.07
N GLU A 68 9.47 3.30 7.80
CA GLU A 68 9.89 4.29 6.79
C GLU A 68 8.75 5.25 6.44
N LEU A 69 7.49 4.80 6.48
CA LEU A 69 6.34 5.70 6.33
C LEU A 69 6.19 6.62 7.55
N SER A 70 6.43 6.08 8.75
CA SER A 70 6.22 6.78 10.02
C SER A 70 7.39 7.69 10.40
N SER A 71 8.54 7.55 9.77
CA SER A 71 9.75 8.30 10.08
C SER A 71 10.61 8.61 8.85
N GLY A 72 11.64 9.44 8.98
CA GLY A 72 12.58 9.70 7.88
C GLY A 72 12.02 10.55 6.73
N VAL A 73 12.56 10.33 5.52
CA VAL A 73 12.35 11.23 4.36
C VAL A 73 10.93 11.19 3.80
N ILE A 74 10.30 10.01 3.81
CA ILE A 74 8.93 9.85 3.32
C ILE A 74 7.97 10.52 4.28
N ARG A 75 8.15 10.32 5.59
CA ARG A 75 7.35 11.01 6.60
C ARG A 75 7.44 12.52 6.46
N LYS A 76 8.67 13.05 6.36
CA LYS A 76 8.90 14.48 6.16
C LYS A 76 8.15 15.02 4.94
N ARG A 77 8.22 14.31 3.81
CA ARG A 77 7.50 14.70 2.59
C ARG A 77 5.98 14.66 2.77
N ILE A 78 5.43 13.69 3.50
CA ILE A 78 4.00 13.63 3.81
C ILE A 78 3.55 14.85 4.62
N ASP A 79 4.39 15.32 5.54
CA ASP A 79 4.10 16.48 6.39
C ASP A 79 4.24 17.81 5.62
N GLU A 80 5.19 17.92 4.68
CA GLU A 80 5.48 19.14 3.91
C GLU A 80 4.62 19.30 2.65
N ASP A 81 4.28 18.21 1.97
CA ASP A 81 3.49 18.21 0.74
C ASP A 81 2.08 17.62 1.01
N PRO A 82 1.03 18.46 1.11
CA PRO A 82 -0.32 18.01 1.41
C PRO A 82 -0.93 17.17 0.28
N TYR A 83 -0.35 17.19 -0.93
CA TYR A 83 -0.81 16.42 -2.09
C TYR A 83 -0.06 15.09 -2.24
N TYR A 84 1.06 14.91 -1.54
CA TYR A 84 1.82 13.68 -1.63
C TYR A 84 0.98 12.48 -1.19
N LEU A 85 0.98 11.44 -2.04
CA LEU A 85 0.18 10.23 -1.91
C LEU A 85 -1.34 10.45 -1.85
N ARG A 86 -1.85 11.60 -2.32
CA ARG A 86 -3.28 11.79 -2.51
C ARG A 86 -3.64 11.61 -3.97
N ILE A 87 -4.70 10.86 -4.22
CA ILE A 87 -5.32 10.80 -5.54
C ILE A 87 -6.18 12.05 -5.67
N THR A 88 -5.64 13.09 -6.30
CA THR A 88 -6.31 14.37 -6.49
C THR A 88 -5.90 14.99 -7.81
N MET A 89 -6.72 15.89 -8.34
CA MET A 89 -6.33 16.79 -9.41
C MET A 89 -5.63 18.00 -8.79
N HIS A 90 -4.42 18.30 -9.24
CA HIS A 90 -3.69 19.51 -8.86
C HIS A 90 -3.69 20.47 -10.05
N GLY A 91 -4.25 21.67 -9.86
CA GLY A 91 -4.15 22.72 -10.86
C GLY A 91 -2.69 23.15 -11.02
N VAL A 92 -2.24 23.36 -12.26
CA VAL A 92 -0.98 24.07 -12.48
C VAL A 92 -1.25 25.52 -12.12
N GLY A 93 -0.69 26.01 -11.01
CA GLY A 93 -0.74 27.44 -10.66
C GLY A 93 -0.08 28.29 -11.75
N PRO A 94 -0.26 29.62 -11.73
CA PRO A 94 0.47 30.51 -12.63
C PRO A 94 1.99 30.33 -12.51
#